data_AF-A0A7V3S1F7-F1
#
_entry.id   AF-A0A7V3S1F7-F1
#
_cell.length_a   1.000
_cell.length_b   1.000
_cell.length_c   1.000
_cell.angle_alpha   90.00
_cell.angle_beta   90.00
_cell.angle_gamma   90.00
#
_symmetry.space_group_name_H-M   'P 1'
#
loop_
_entity.id
_entity.type
_entity.pdbx_description
1 polymer ?
#
loop_
_entity_poly.entity_id
_entity_poly.type
_entity_poly.pdbx_seq_one_letter_code
_entity_poly.pdbx_strand_id
1 'polypeptide(L)'
;MGGFKYEDLCQMRDSELESIFRAGKTPEKKNLVGYEFRGYNTPMITELLGFRKFKKGFFLAEGQSEDGLEIMGFNVLVVQNGLYGKWLALPSEHAPKRYGFYRVYEVRPYERDNKYTNALLLNYGIPRNGLHPARLLRDYLVQPDPNNIDLYLGRAYFALGALRVFPSFFVLERYNRIEGKIGY
;
A
#
# COMPACT_ATOMS: atom_id res chain seq x y z
N MET A 1 17.06 18.09 -10.06
CA MET A 1 15.63 17.87 -10.37
C MET A 1 14.88 17.85 -9.04
N GLY A 2 13.79 18.59 -8.91
CA GLY A 2 12.98 18.57 -7.68
C GLY A 2 12.37 17.18 -7.46
N GLY A 3 12.30 16.73 -6.21
CA GLY A 3 11.68 15.46 -5.84
C GLY A 3 10.18 15.43 -6.11
N PHE A 4 9.60 14.23 -6.20
CA PHE A 4 8.16 14.07 -6.38
C PHE A 4 7.39 14.51 -5.13
N LYS A 5 6.24 15.19 -5.32
CA LYS A 5 5.27 15.45 -4.24
C LYS A 5 4.11 14.47 -4.31
N TYR A 6 3.48 14.21 -3.17
CA TYR A 6 2.33 13.31 -3.06
C TYR A 6 1.18 13.73 -3.99
N GLU A 7 0.80 15.00 -3.96
CA GLU A 7 -0.34 15.51 -4.73
C GLU A 7 -0.08 15.47 -6.24
N ASP A 8 1.17 15.62 -6.66
CA ASP A 8 1.55 15.53 -8.08
C ASP A 8 1.36 14.10 -8.58
N LEU A 9 1.88 13.10 -7.85
CA LEU A 9 1.71 11.69 -8.20
C LEU A 9 0.23 11.27 -8.21
N CYS A 10 -0.59 11.80 -7.29
CA CYS A 10 -2.02 11.48 -7.22
C CYS A 10 -2.81 11.92 -8.47
N GLN A 11 -2.26 12.85 -9.25
CA GLN A 11 -2.92 13.46 -10.42
C GLN A 11 -2.28 13.05 -11.76
N MET A 12 -1.15 12.32 -11.73
CA MET A 12 -0.49 11.83 -12.93
C MET A 12 -1.29 10.73 -13.65
N ARG A 13 -1.04 10.60 -14.96
CA ARG A 13 -1.64 9.53 -15.76
C ARG A 13 -0.93 8.21 -15.49
N ASP A 14 -1.63 7.10 -15.72
CA ASP A 14 -1.09 5.76 -15.52
C ASP A 14 0.21 5.48 -16.28
N SER A 15 0.41 6.07 -17.47
CA SER A 15 1.66 5.92 -18.24
C SER A 15 2.87 6.60 -17.57
N GLU A 16 2.63 7.75 -16.94
CA GLU A 16 3.66 8.50 -16.22
C GLU A 16 4.00 7.78 -14.92
N LEU A 17 2.98 7.34 -14.19
CA LEU A 17 3.14 6.53 -12.98
C LEU A 17 3.84 5.21 -13.27
N GLU A 18 3.53 4.54 -14.38
CA GLU A 18 4.22 3.32 -14.78
C GLU A 18 5.72 3.54 -15.02
N SER A 19 6.07 4.67 -15.64
CA SER A 19 7.47 5.00 -15.92
C SER A 19 8.23 5.25 -14.62
N ILE A 20 7.62 6.00 -13.69
CA ILE A 20 8.16 6.23 -12.34
C ILE A 20 8.24 4.91 -11.56
N PHE A 21 7.21 4.07 -11.64
CA PHE A 21 7.14 2.82 -10.90
C PHE A 21 8.28 1.86 -11.27
N ARG A 22 8.56 1.74 -12.58
CA ARG A 22 9.65 0.90 -13.09
C ARG A 22 11.03 1.41 -12.73
N ALA A 23 11.20 2.73 -12.60
CA ALA A 23 12.45 3.35 -12.19
C ALA A 23 12.64 3.44 -10.66
N GLY A 24 11.57 3.21 -9.89
CA GLY A 24 11.58 3.30 -8.44
C GLY A 24 12.48 2.23 -7.78
N LYS A 25 12.93 2.53 -6.56
CA LYS A 25 13.75 1.62 -5.75
C LYS A 25 12.87 0.75 -4.84
N THR A 26 13.33 -0.44 -4.48
CA THR A 26 12.73 -1.24 -3.41
C THR A 26 12.76 -0.44 -2.09
N PRO A 27 11.61 -0.20 -1.44
CA PRO A 27 11.57 0.48 -0.15
C PRO A 27 12.35 -0.25 0.94
N GLU A 28 13.05 0.51 1.79
CA GLU A 28 13.62 -0.06 3.01
C GLU A 28 12.52 -0.36 4.02
N LYS A 29 12.31 -1.65 4.32
CA LYS A 29 11.29 -2.17 5.24
C LYS A 29 11.19 -1.40 6.58
N LYS A 30 12.33 -1.04 7.18
CA LYS A 30 12.40 -0.29 8.46
C LYS A 30 11.73 1.09 8.41
N ASN A 31 11.68 1.71 7.22
CA ASN A 31 11.08 3.04 7.04
C ASN A 31 9.55 2.97 7.04
N LEU A 32 8.95 1.79 6.84
CA LEU A 32 7.51 1.60 6.85
C LEU A 32 6.96 1.36 8.28
N VAL A 33 7.68 0.53 9.05
CA VAL A 33 7.22 -0.02 10.33
C VAL A 33 6.85 1.06 11.35
N GLY A 34 5.70 0.88 11.99
CA GLY A 34 5.20 1.72 13.08
C GLY A 34 4.42 2.95 12.60
N TYR A 35 4.12 3.04 11.31
CA TYR A 35 3.40 4.18 10.72
C TYR A 35 2.20 3.75 9.89
N GLU A 36 1.22 4.64 9.83
CA GLU A 36 0.15 4.67 8.86
C GLU A 36 0.48 5.71 7.78
N PHE A 37 0.25 5.33 6.54
CA PHE A 37 0.46 6.15 5.36
C PHE A 37 -0.89 6.56 4.79
N ARG A 38 -1.06 7.85 4.50
CA ARG A 38 -2.21 8.34 3.73
C ARG A 38 -2.10 7.83 2.31
N GLY A 39 -3.17 7.24 1.82
CA GLY A 39 -3.23 6.60 0.52
C GLY A 39 -4.31 7.17 -0.38
N TYR A 40 -4.00 7.26 -1.67
CA TYR A 40 -4.93 7.73 -2.71
C TYR A 40 -4.85 6.85 -3.96
N ASN A 41 -5.99 6.33 -4.41
CA ASN A 41 -6.11 5.65 -5.69
C ASN A 41 -6.25 6.69 -6.83
N THR A 42 -5.45 6.52 -7.89
CA THR A 42 -5.38 7.51 -8.98
C THR A 42 -6.60 7.51 -9.91
N PRO A 43 -7.25 6.37 -10.25
CA PRO A 43 -8.37 6.41 -11.18
C PRO A 43 -9.59 7.13 -10.58
N MET A 44 -10.19 8.04 -11.35
CA MET A 44 -11.36 8.81 -10.89
C MET A 44 -12.56 7.94 -10.53
N ILE A 45 -12.72 6.78 -11.17
CA ILE A 45 -13.81 5.84 -10.88
C ILE A 45 -13.81 5.34 -9.42
N THR A 46 -12.65 5.37 -8.76
CA THR A 46 -12.54 4.97 -7.35
C THR A 46 -13.22 5.96 -6.38
N GLU A 47 -13.45 7.21 -6.81
CA GLU A 47 -14.24 8.19 -6.07
C GLU A 47 -15.70 7.78 -6.01
N LEU A 48 -16.26 7.43 -7.16
CA LEU A 48 -17.65 7.01 -7.30
C LEU A 48 -17.95 5.75 -6.49
N LEU A 49 -16.95 4.87 -6.35
CA LEU A 49 -17.08 3.61 -5.61
C LEU A 49 -16.67 3.72 -4.13
N GLY A 50 -16.29 4.92 -3.66
CA GLY A 50 -16.09 5.20 -2.24
C GLY A 50 -14.81 4.65 -1.62
N PHE A 51 -13.80 4.30 -2.42
CA PHE A 51 -12.51 3.76 -1.93
C PHE A 51 -11.29 4.55 -2.42
N ARG A 52 -11.47 5.81 -2.82
CA ARG A 52 -10.38 6.64 -3.35
C ARG A 52 -9.32 6.95 -2.31
N LYS A 53 -9.74 7.33 -1.09
CA LYS A 53 -8.86 7.57 0.05
C LYS A 53 -8.84 6.37 0.98
N PHE A 54 -7.68 6.07 1.56
CA PHE A 54 -7.49 5.04 2.57
C PHE A 54 -6.23 5.34 3.40
N LYS A 55 -6.02 4.69 4.55
CA LYS A 55 -4.65 4.56 5.09
C LYS A 55 -4.16 3.13 4.98
N LYS A 56 -2.84 2.94 4.92
CA LYS A 56 -2.17 1.64 5.05
C LYS A 56 -1.19 1.70 6.22
N GLY A 57 -1.32 0.78 7.17
CA GLY A 57 -0.42 0.64 8.31
C GLY A 57 0.59 -0.49 8.11
N PHE A 58 1.79 -0.34 8.67
CA PHE A 58 2.85 -1.34 8.60
C PHE A 58 3.42 -1.60 10.00
N PHE A 59 3.55 -2.86 10.39
CA PHE A 59 3.98 -3.24 11.73
C PHE A 59 4.82 -4.51 11.73
N LEU A 60 5.61 -4.69 12.79
CA LEU A 60 6.30 -5.94 13.05
C LEU A 60 5.29 -6.92 13.63
N ALA A 61 5.14 -8.08 12.99
CA ALA A 61 4.41 -9.20 13.54
C ALA A 61 5.31 -10.03 14.46
N GLU A 62 4.69 -10.75 15.39
CA GLU A 62 5.38 -11.75 16.18
C GLU A 62 5.77 -12.92 15.28
N GLY A 63 7.07 -13.10 15.05
CA GLY A 63 7.59 -14.19 14.22
C GLY A 63 8.80 -13.79 13.40
N GLN A 64 9.37 -14.80 12.75
CA GLN A 64 10.40 -14.63 11.73
C GLN A 64 9.89 -15.17 10.41
N SER A 65 10.29 -14.48 9.35
CA SER A 65 10.19 -14.91 7.97
C SER A 65 11.58 -15.31 7.45
N GLU A 66 11.63 -15.92 6.27
CA GLU A 66 12.88 -16.19 5.56
C GLU A 66 13.73 -14.92 5.35
N ASP A 67 13.11 -13.73 5.33
CA ASP A 67 13.77 -12.44 5.10
C ASP A 67 14.02 -11.64 6.41
N GLY A 68 14.04 -12.33 7.55
CA GLY A 68 14.20 -11.74 8.89
C GLY A 68 12.87 -11.47 9.58
N LEU A 69 12.77 -10.38 10.34
CA LEU A 69 11.54 -10.03 11.08
C LEU A 69 10.33 -9.96 10.15
N GLU A 70 9.24 -10.61 10.56
CA GLU A 70 8.01 -10.60 9.78
C GLU A 70 7.37 -9.22 9.83
N ILE A 71 7.13 -8.64 8.66
CA ILE A 71 6.41 -7.37 8.53
C ILE A 71 5.04 -7.66 7.93
N MET A 72 4.05 -7.12 8.61
CA MET A 72 2.65 -7.18 8.22
C MET A 72 2.11 -5.76 8.05
N GLY A 73 0.94 -5.66 7.46
CA GLY A 73 0.21 -4.41 7.42
C GLY A 73 -1.29 -4.62 7.31
N PHE A 74 -2.02 -3.52 7.27
CA PHE A 74 -3.47 -3.45 7.23
C PHE A 74 -3.92 -2.20 6.49
N ASN A 75 -5.13 -2.21 5.94
CA ASN A 75 -5.79 -0.97 5.49
C ASN A 75 -6.65 -0.39 6.60
N VAL A 76 -6.87 0.92 6.56
CA VAL A 76 -7.80 1.66 7.41
C VAL A 76 -8.81 2.39 6.52
N LEU A 77 -10.10 2.28 6.87
CA LEU A 77 -11.14 3.06 6.21
C LEU A 77 -11.03 4.52 6.65
N VAL A 78 -11.21 5.44 5.71
CA VAL A 78 -11.21 6.88 5.98
C VAL A 78 -12.38 7.58 5.31
N VAL A 79 -12.69 8.77 5.80
CA VAL A 79 -13.65 9.69 5.18
C VAL A 79 -13.22 10.04 3.75
N GLN A 80 -14.16 9.97 2.81
CA GLN A 80 -13.97 10.37 1.40
C GLN A 80 -14.35 11.84 1.23
N ASN A 81 -13.38 12.75 1.33
CA ASN A 81 -13.58 14.21 1.27
C ASN A 81 -12.58 14.88 0.31
N GLY A 82 -12.32 14.25 -0.83
CA GLY A 82 -11.41 14.74 -1.86
C GLY A 82 -9.92 14.66 -1.49
N LEU A 83 -9.05 14.88 -2.48
CA LEU A 83 -7.59 14.78 -2.35
C LEU A 83 -7.03 15.68 -1.23
N TYR A 84 -7.51 16.91 -1.12
CA TYR A 84 -6.99 17.89 -0.16
C TYR A 84 -7.65 17.81 1.23
N GLY A 85 -8.68 16.99 1.39
CA GLY A 85 -9.31 16.77 2.70
C GLY A 85 -8.43 15.96 3.65
N LYS A 86 -8.68 16.04 4.96
CA LYS A 86 -7.97 15.23 5.96
C LYS A 86 -8.26 13.73 5.80
N TRP A 87 -7.26 12.87 6.06
CA TRP A 87 -7.44 11.41 6.15
C TRP A 87 -7.94 11.02 7.53
N LEU A 88 -9.24 11.18 7.75
CA LEU A 88 -9.88 10.86 9.03
C LEU A 88 -10.31 9.40 9.06
N ALA A 89 -9.73 8.61 9.95
CA ALA A 89 -10.04 7.20 10.11
C ALA A 89 -11.46 6.97 10.64
N LEU A 90 -12.08 5.88 10.18
CA LEU A 90 -13.42 5.45 10.56
C LEU A 90 -13.35 4.18 11.41
N PRO A 91 -14.18 4.04 12.47
CA PRO A 91 -15.13 5.05 12.96
C PRO A 91 -14.46 6.21 13.71
N SER A 92 -13.21 6.07 14.16
CA SER A 92 -12.43 7.14 14.79
C SER A 92 -10.91 6.89 14.64
N GLU A 93 -10.09 7.93 14.88
CA GLU A 93 -8.62 7.81 14.90
C GLU A 93 -8.09 6.98 16.07
N HIS A 94 -8.78 6.98 17.21
CA HIS A 94 -8.37 6.20 18.39
C HIS A 94 -8.71 4.71 18.30
N ALA A 95 -9.71 4.35 17.48
CA ALA A 95 -10.15 2.98 17.27
C ALA A 95 -10.50 2.75 15.78
N PRO A 96 -9.51 2.85 14.87
CA PRO A 96 -9.76 2.75 13.44
C PRO A 96 -10.16 1.33 13.05
N LYS A 97 -11.07 1.20 12.08
CA LYS A 97 -11.41 -0.10 11.48
C LYS A 97 -10.28 -0.53 10.56
N ARG A 98 -9.46 -1.45 11.06
CA ARG A 98 -8.37 -2.12 10.34
C ARG A 98 -8.88 -3.37 9.63
N TYR A 99 -8.55 -3.53 8.35
CA TYR A 99 -9.04 -4.63 7.52
C TYR A 99 -8.08 -4.96 6.38
N GLY A 100 -8.27 -6.12 5.74
CA GLY A 100 -7.41 -6.56 4.64
C GLY A 100 -5.95 -6.58 5.08
N PHE A 101 -5.62 -7.50 5.98
CA PHE A 101 -4.24 -7.63 6.44
C PHE A 101 -3.36 -8.21 5.33
N TYR A 102 -2.09 -7.84 5.29
CA TYR A 102 -1.17 -8.30 4.24
C TYR A 102 0.22 -8.54 4.80
N ARG A 103 0.93 -9.52 4.22
CA ARG A 103 2.35 -9.76 4.49
C ARG A 103 3.20 -8.90 3.58
N VAL A 104 4.31 -8.37 4.09
CA VAL A 104 5.22 -7.48 3.36
C VAL A 104 6.57 -8.15 3.21
N TYR A 105 7.03 -8.32 1.97
CA TYR A 105 8.34 -8.90 1.67
C TYR A 105 8.85 -8.41 0.32
N GLU A 106 10.15 -8.59 0.05
CA GLU A 106 10.72 -8.24 -1.25
C GLU A 106 10.21 -9.18 -2.34
N VAL A 107 9.89 -8.65 -3.51
CA VAL A 107 9.43 -9.47 -4.62
C VAL A 107 10.52 -10.47 -5.01
N ARG A 108 10.18 -11.76 -4.99
CA ARG A 108 11.14 -12.84 -5.23
C ARG A 108 11.06 -13.30 -6.69
N PRO A 109 12.18 -13.38 -7.43
CA PRO A 109 12.15 -13.70 -8.87
C PRO A 109 11.55 -15.06 -9.22
N TYR A 110 11.57 -16.02 -8.29
CA TYR A 110 11.08 -17.39 -8.49
C TYR A 110 9.60 -17.58 -8.13
N GLU A 111 8.98 -16.60 -7.48
CA GLU A 111 7.57 -16.70 -7.09
C GLU A 111 6.64 -16.27 -8.23
N ARG A 112 5.36 -16.59 -8.09
CA ARG A 112 4.34 -16.25 -9.09
C ARG A 112 4.14 -14.74 -9.26
N ASP A 113 4.20 -14.00 -8.16
CA ASP A 113 3.94 -12.57 -8.11
C ASP A 113 5.28 -11.79 -8.24
N ASN A 114 6.04 -12.09 -9.30
CA ASN A 114 7.41 -11.61 -9.52
C ASN A 114 7.56 -10.46 -10.54
N LYS A 115 6.46 -9.80 -10.92
CA LYS A 115 6.43 -8.87 -12.06
C LYS A 115 7.35 -7.65 -11.89
N TYR A 116 7.61 -7.24 -10.65
CA TYR A 116 8.42 -6.06 -10.32
C TYR A 116 9.40 -6.39 -9.20
N THR A 117 10.57 -6.93 -9.55
CA THR A 117 11.62 -7.33 -8.59
C THR A 117 12.26 -6.14 -7.86
N ASN A 118 12.00 -4.92 -8.30
CA ASN A 118 12.39 -3.66 -7.64
C ASN A 118 11.36 -3.19 -6.58
N ALA A 119 10.41 -4.03 -6.19
CA ALA A 119 9.31 -3.66 -5.30
C ALA A 119 9.26 -4.54 -4.04
N LEU A 120 8.59 -4.03 -3.02
CA LEU A 120 7.99 -4.88 -1.98
C LEU A 120 6.64 -5.39 -2.49
N LEU A 121 6.30 -6.63 -2.13
CA LEU A 121 4.97 -7.18 -2.32
C LEU A 121 4.17 -7.07 -1.02
N LEU A 122 2.97 -6.51 -1.12
CA LEU A 122 1.93 -6.51 -0.11
C LEU A 122 0.97 -7.64 -0.46
N ASN A 123 1.21 -8.81 0.13
CA ASN A 123 0.48 -10.02 -0.16
C ASN A 123 -0.73 -10.18 0.78
N TYR A 124 -1.93 -9.94 0.25
CA TYR A 124 -3.17 -10.11 0.99
C TYR A 124 -3.65 -11.56 1.07
N GLY A 125 -3.04 -12.48 0.34
CA GLY A 125 -3.42 -13.89 0.27
C GLY A 125 -3.15 -14.70 1.54
N ILE A 126 -3.17 -14.06 2.70
CA ILE A 126 -2.94 -14.67 4.00
C ILE A 126 -4.23 -15.29 4.57
N PRO A 127 -4.14 -16.37 5.36
CA PRO A 127 -5.31 -17.05 5.94
C PRO A 127 -6.24 -16.13 6.74
N ARG A 128 -5.66 -15.14 7.44
CA ARG A 128 -6.38 -14.18 8.28
C ARG A 128 -7.52 -13.45 7.58
N ASN A 129 -7.40 -13.20 6.27
CA ASN A 129 -8.46 -12.52 5.53
C ASN A 129 -9.68 -13.41 5.24
N GLY A 130 -9.62 -14.71 5.53
CA GLY A 130 -10.74 -15.64 5.36
C GLY A 130 -11.31 -15.61 3.94
N LEU A 131 -12.60 -15.30 3.79
CA LEU A 131 -13.28 -15.13 2.50
C LEU A 131 -13.38 -13.66 2.05
N HIS A 132 -12.80 -12.72 2.79
CA HIS A 132 -12.86 -11.31 2.44
C HIS A 132 -12.21 -11.04 1.07
N PRO A 133 -12.85 -10.29 0.15
CA PRO A 133 -12.33 -10.07 -1.22
C PRO A 133 -10.92 -9.51 -1.29
N ALA A 134 -10.50 -8.74 -0.28
CA ALA A 134 -9.13 -8.23 -0.17
C ALA A 134 -8.06 -9.33 -0.31
N ARG A 135 -8.35 -10.60 0.03
CA ARG A 135 -7.40 -11.72 -0.12
C ARG A 135 -6.84 -11.89 -1.55
N LEU A 136 -7.58 -11.39 -2.53
CA LEU A 136 -7.24 -11.44 -3.94
C LEU A 136 -6.23 -10.35 -4.33
N LEU A 137 -5.95 -9.37 -3.48
CA LEU A 137 -5.06 -8.26 -3.80
C LEU A 137 -3.59 -8.67 -3.74
N ARG A 138 -2.81 -8.14 -4.68
CA ARG A 138 -1.35 -8.17 -4.73
C ARG A 138 -0.90 -6.78 -5.10
N ASP A 139 -0.43 -6.03 -4.11
CA ASP A 139 0.07 -4.69 -4.36
C ASP A 139 1.60 -4.72 -4.38
N TYR A 140 2.18 -4.16 -5.44
CA TYR A 140 3.61 -3.91 -5.52
C TYR A 140 3.87 -2.48 -5.06
N LEU A 141 4.91 -2.26 -4.25
CA LEU A 141 5.24 -0.95 -3.68
C LEU A 141 6.69 -0.60 -3.97
N VAL A 142 6.91 0.58 -4.56
CA VAL A 142 8.23 1.15 -4.83
C VAL A 142 8.40 2.51 -4.16
N GLN A 143 9.63 2.92 -3.96
CA GLN A 143 10.01 4.27 -3.57
C GLN A 143 10.32 5.08 -4.85
N PRO A 144 9.46 6.02 -5.26
CA PRO A 144 9.60 6.76 -6.52
C PRO A 144 10.74 7.78 -6.48
N ASP A 145 11.06 8.32 -5.30
CA ASP A 145 12.20 9.21 -5.07
C ASP A 145 13.10 8.60 -3.99
N PRO A 146 14.34 8.20 -4.30
CA PRO A 146 15.23 7.56 -3.33
C PRO A 146 15.60 8.47 -2.15
N ASN A 147 15.43 9.79 -2.27
CA ASN A 147 15.71 10.75 -1.20
C ASN A 147 14.49 11.03 -0.31
N ASN A 148 13.29 10.62 -0.73
CA ASN A 148 12.07 10.78 0.05
C ASN A 148 11.62 9.44 0.64
N ILE A 149 11.97 9.22 1.91
CA ILE A 149 11.61 8.00 2.65
C ILE A 149 10.15 7.94 3.11
N ASP A 150 9.38 8.99 2.83
CA ASP A 150 7.99 9.13 3.28
C ASP A 150 7.00 8.92 2.15
N LEU A 151 7.44 8.87 0.90
CA LEU A 151 6.60 8.79 -0.29
C LEU A 151 6.82 7.46 -1.02
N TYR A 152 5.72 6.78 -1.37
CA TYR A 152 5.75 5.52 -2.11
C TYR A 152 4.70 5.50 -3.21
N LEU A 153 4.99 4.74 -4.27
CA LEU A 153 4.07 4.49 -5.37
C LEU A 153 3.74 3.00 -5.39
N GLY A 154 2.46 2.71 -5.42
CA GLY A 154 1.90 1.39 -5.38
C GLY A 154 1.19 1.04 -6.68
N ARG A 155 1.29 -0.24 -7.05
CA ARG A 155 0.60 -0.82 -8.21
C ARG A 155 -0.20 -2.04 -7.76
N ALA A 156 -1.53 -1.93 -7.78
CA ALA A 156 -2.41 -3.00 -7.32
C ALA A 156 -2.66 -4.03 -8.42
N TYR A 157 -2.96 -5.27 -8.01
CA TYR A 157 -3.44 -6.35 -8.90
C TYR A 157 -4.47 -7.20 -8.18
N PHE A 158 -5.51 -7.63 -8.91
CA PHE A 158 -6.36 -8.74 -8.49
C PHE A 158 -5.79 -10.06 -9.03
N ALA A 159 -5.54 -11.00 -8.12
CA ALA A 159 -5.14 -12.37 -8.38
C ALA A 159 -6.37 -13.27 -8.56
N LEU A 160 -6.86 -13.40 -9.79
CA LEU A 160 -8.01 -14.22 -10.15
C LEU A 160 -7.53 -15.55 -10.74
N GLY A 161 -7.27 -16.51 -9.86
CA GLY A 161 -6.63 -17.77 -10.23
C GLY A 161 -5.28 -17.51 -10.91
N ALA A 162 -5.20 -17.83 -12.20
CA ALA A 162 -3.97 -17.62 -12.95
C ALA A 162 -3.71 -16.18 -13.39
N LEU A 163 -4.78 -15.40 -13.52
CA LEU A 163 -4.73 -14.05 -14.09
C LEU A 163 -4.31 -13.02 -13.04
N ARG A 164 -3.70 -11.94 -13.54
CA ARG A 164 -3.35 -10.74 -12.77
C ARG A 164 -3.93 -9.53 -13.48
N VAL A 165 -5.05 -9.05 -12.96
CA VAL A 165 -5.77 -7.90 -13.52
C VAL A 165 -5.31 -6.64 -12.79
N PHE A 166 -4.79 -5.67 -13.53
CA PHE A 166 -4.37 -4.37 -13.00
C PHE A 166 -5.60 -3.45 -12.84
N PRO A 167 -5.98 -3.03 -11.62
CA PRO A 167 -7.10 -2.13 -11.43
C PRO A 167 -6.68 -0.67 -11.28
N SER A 168 -5.52 -0.37 -10.67
CA SER A 168 -5.10 1.01 -10.37
C SER A 168 -3.65 1.13 -9.87
N PHE A 169 -3.08 2.32 -10.05
CA PHE A 169 -2.02 2.82 -9.18
C PHE A 169 -2.61 3.43 -7.90
N PHE A 170 -1.79 3.49 -6.86
CA PHE A 170 -2.06 4.27 -5.66
C PHE A 170 -0.79 4.92 -5.14
N VAL A 171 -0.92 6.05 -4.47
CA VAL A 171 0.20 6.77 -3.86
C VAL A 171 0.08 6.67 -2.35
N LEU A 172 1.19 6.48 -1.64
CA LEU A 172 1.26 6.52 -0.18
C LEU A 172 2.20 7.61 0.29
N GLU A 173 1.81 8.37 1.31
CA GLU A 173 2.73 9.25 2.03
C GLU A 173 2.61 9.05 3.55
N ARG A 174 3.73 9.07 4.29
CA ARG A 174 3.73 8.90 5.74
C ARG A 174 2.82 9.94 6.38
N TYR A 175 1.93 9.50 7.26
CA TYR A 175 0.90 10.39 7.80
C TYR A 175 0.88 10.43 9.33
N ASN A 176 0.74 9.29 10.00
CA ASN A 176 0.75 9.22 11.48
C ASN A 176 1.45 7.97 11.98
N ARG A 177 1.85 7.97 13.27
CA ARG A 177 2.24 6.74 13.95
C ARG A 177 1.02 5.84 14.12
N ILE A 178 1.25 4.53 14.13
CA ILE A 178 0.18 3.59 14.48
C ILE A 178 -0.16 3.78 15.97
N GLU A 179 -1.43 4.00 16.27
CA GLU A 179 -1.95 4.08 17.64
C GLU A 179 -2.83 2.87 17.99
N GLY A 180 -2.88 2.55 19.28
CA GLY A 180 -3.69 1.46 19.82
C GLY A 180 -3.19 0.06 19.45
N LYS A 181 -3.90 -0.97 19.93
CA LYS A 181 -3.58 -2.36 19.59
C LYS A 181 -4.00 -2.65 18.14
N ILE A 182 -3.11 -3.25 17.36
CA ILE A 182 -3.39 -3.62 15.95
C ILE A 182 -4.37 -4.80 15.88
N GLY A 183 -4.43 -5.60 16.96
CA GLY A 183 -5.30 -6.78 17.04
C GLY A 183 -4.95 -7.83 16.00
N TYR A 184 -3.68 -7.90 15.58
CA TYR A 184 -3.14 -8.94 14.72
C TYR A 184 -2.90 -10.20 15.53
#